data_AF-A0A819EG82-F1
#
_entry.id   AF-A0A819EG82-F1
#
_cell.length_a   1.000
_cell.length_b   1.000
_cell.length_c   1.000
_cell.angle_alpha   90.00
_cell.angle_beta   90.00
_cell.angle_gamma   90.00
#
_symmetry.space_group_name_H-M   'P 1'
#
loop_
_entity.id
_entity.type
_entity.pdbx_description
1 polymer ?
#
loop_
_entity_poly.entity_id
_entity_poly.type
_entity_poly.pdbx_seq_one_letter_code
_entity_poly.pdbx_strand_id
1 'polypeptide(L)'
;MDNATIESNHDTGDNAWMMISTALVLLMTPALAFFYGGLVDRKNILNQLFLSFICMGIVFLQWVLFGFSFAFGPPVSVGFGSFRWAVLRFGEYDNTIYSPTYPLLTYAAYQGTFAIITPALISGAIVGRMKLVPYMIFI
;
A
#
# COMPACT_ATOMS: atom_id res chain seq x y z
N MET A 1 -34.89 -20.76 3.70
CA MET A 1 -34.01 -20.42 4.83
C MET A 1 -33.25 -19.17 4.41
N ASP A 2 -33.95 -18.06 4.60
CA ASP A 2 -33.55 -16.66 4.69
C ASP A 2 -32.27 -16.23 3.96
N ASN A 3 -32.48 -15.61 2.79
CA ASN A 3 -31.62 -14.57 2.27
C ASN A 3 -31.65 -13.39 3.27
N ALA A 4 -30.93 -13.53 4.38
CA ALA A 4 -30.53 -12.38 5.17
C ALA A 4 -29.53 -11.63 4.30
N THR A 5 -30.03 -10.60 3.62
CA THR A 5 -29.21 -9.46 3.21
C THR A 5 -28.42 -9.05 4.45
N ILE A 6 -27.14 -9.44 4.51
CA ILE A 6 -26.20 -8.81 5.41
C ILE A 6 -26.20 -7.37 4.92
N GLU A 7 -27.04 -6.52 5.52
CA GLU A 7 -26.82 -5.08 5.44
C GLU A 7 -25.46 -4.88 6.08
N SER A 8 -24.43 -4.83 5.25
CA SER A 8 -23.12 -4.33 5.62
C SER A 8 -23.37 -2.90 6.09
N ASN A 9 -23.61 -2.74 7.40
CA ASN A 9 -23.95 -1.47 8.00
C ASN A 9 -22.66 -0.66 8.02
N HIS A 10 -22.36 -0.07 6.87
CA HIS A 10 -21.16 0.70 6.65
C HIS A 10 -21.31 2.00 7.44
N ASP A 11 -20.60 2.09 8.56
CA ASP A 11 -20.54 3.31 9.32
C ASP A 11 -19.72 4.33 8.53
N THR A 12 -20.40 5.41 8.14
CA THR A 12 -19.78 6.50 7.37
C THR A 12 -18.67 7.20 8.17
N GLY A 13 -18.76 7.24 9.49
CA GLY A 13 -17.75 7.77 10.40
C GLY A 13 -16.49 6.91 10.43
N ASP A 14 -16.63 5.58 10.54
CA ASP A 14 -15.49 4.66 10.49
C ASP A 14 -14.79 4.72 9.13
N ASN A 15 -15.57 4.73 8.04
CA ASN A 15 -15.00 4.88 6.69
C ASN A 15 -14.27 6.22 6.51
N ALA A 16 -14.85 7.32 7.00
CA ALA A 16 -14.20 8.63 6.96
C ALA A 16 -12.89 8.65 7.76
N TRP A 17 -12.89 8.07 8.95
CA TRP A 17 -11.70 7.95 9.79
C TRP A 17 -10.60 7.12 9.13
N MET A 18 -10.98 6.00 8.48
CA MET A 18 -10.03 5.15 7.75
C MET A 18 -9.45 5.86 6.52
N MET A 19 -10.25 6.65 5.79
CA MET A 19 -9.74 7.46 4.67
C MET A 19 -8.78 8.56 5.14
N ILE A 20 -9.09 9.24 6.26
CA ILE A 20 -8.18 10.23 6.86
C ILE A 20 -6.89 9.54 7.32
N SER A 21 -6.99 8.40 8.00
CA SER A 21 -5.83 7.64 8.46
C SER A 21 -4.96 7.20 7.27
N THR A 22 -5.57 6.77 6.17
CA THR A 22 -4.87 6.44 4.92
C THR A 22 -4.11 7.65 4.37
N ALA A 23 -4.74 8.83 4.33
CA ALA A 23 -4.10 10.06 3.87
C ALA A 23 -2.91 10.47 4.76
N LEU A 24 -3.03 10.33 6.08
CA LEU A 24 -1.96 10.62 7.03
C LEU A 24 -0.75 9.69 6.85
N VAL A 25 -0.98 8.38 6.66
CA VAL A 25 0.12 7.43 6.43
C VAL A 25 0.75 7.65 5.05
N LEU A 26 -0.05 7.95 4.02
CA LEU A 26 0.48 8.26 2.70
C LEU A 26 1.42 9.48 2.74
N LEU A 27 1.09 10.50 3.54
CA LEU A 27 1.92 11.70 3.74
C LEU A 27 3.28 11.39 4.38
N MET A 28 3.43 10.27 5.10
CA MET A 28 4.73 9.85 5.65
C MET A 28 5.75 9.53 4.56
N THR A 29 5.31 9.03 3.40
CA THR A 29 6.23 8.64 2.32
C THR A 29 7.01 9.83 1.73
N PRO A 30 6.38 10.95 1.32
CA PRO A 30 7.12 12.15 0.93
C PRO A 30 7.83 12.80 2.12
N ALA A 31 7.27 12.74 3.34
CA ALA A 31 7.96 13.27 4.53
C ALA A 31 9.30 12.57 4.77
N LEU A 32 9.36 11.25 4.62
CA LEU A 32 10.59 10.46 4.69
C LEU A 32 11.54 10.80 3.54
N ALA A 33 11.04 11.01 2.33
CA ALA A 33 11.87 11.43 1.19
C ALA A 33 12.62 12.74 1.48
N PHE A 34 11.93 13.73 2.07
CA PHE A 34 12.55 14.98 2.51
C PHE A 34 13.47 14.79 3.71
N PHE A 35 13.08 13.96 4.68
CA PHE A 35 13.90 13.65 5.85
C PHE A 35 15.24 13.02 5.46
N TYR A 36 15.21 11.95 4.66
CA TYR A 36 16.43 11.30 4.15
C TYR A 36 17.17 12.17 3.13
N GLY A 37 16.45 12.97 2.33
CA GLY A 37 17.05 13.96 1.45
C GLY A 37 17.87 15.01 2.21
N GLY A 38 17.42 15.43 3.40
CA GLY A 38 18.14 16.38 4.24
C GLY A 38 19.37 15.81 4.96
N LEU A 39 19.42 14.49 5.17
CA LEU A 39 20.55 13.79 5.80
C LEU A 39 21.68 13.43 4.82
N VAL A 40 21.40 13.52 3.51
CA VAL A 40 22.31 13.10 2.45
C VAL A 40 23.10 14.28 1.90
N ASP A 41 24.30 14.02 1.37
CA ASP A 41 25.10 15.00 0.66
C ASP A 41 24.30 15.79 -0.38
N ARG A 42 24.56 17.11 -0.50
CA ARG A 42 23.88 18.01 -1.45
C ARG A 42 23.83 17.51 -2.89
N LYS A 43 24.86 16.79 -3.33
CA LYS A 43 24.95 16.20 -4.68
C LYS A 43 23.95 15.06 -4.93
N ASN A 44 23.46 14.41 -3.87
CA ASN A 44 22.63 13.21 -3.95
C ASN A 44 21.18 13.44 -3.50
N ILE A 45 20.81 14.66 -3.07
CA ILE A 45 19.46 15.00 -2.60
C ILE A 45 18.42 14.76 -3.69
N LEU A 46 18.67 15.25 -4.90
CA LEU A 46 17.75 15.06 -6.03
C LEU A 46 17.54 13.58 -6.33
N ASN A 47 18.63 12.80 -6.33
CA ASN A 47 18.56 11.35 -6.53
C ASN A 47 17.70 10.67 -5.45
N GLN A 48 17.79 11.11 -4.19
CA GLN A 48 16.99 10.55 -3.12
C GLN A 48 15.49 10.86 -3.25
N LEU A 49 15.15 12.08 -3.65
CA LEU A 49 13.78 12.46 -3.91
C LEU A 49 13.20 11.63 -5.07
N PHE A 50 13.95 11.50 -6.18
CA PHE A 50 13.52 10.70 -7.33
C PHE A 50 13.33 9.22 -6.98
N LEU A 51 14.25 8.61 -6.22
CA LEU A 51 14.14 7.22 -5.78
C LEU A 51 12.87 6.99 -4.96
N SER A 52 12.53 7.91 -4.06
CA SER A 52 11.34 7.80 -3.21
C SER A 52 10.04 7.95 -4.01
N PHE A 53 9.97 8.87 -4.98
CA PHE A 53 8.79 9.06 -5.83
C PHE A 53 8.58 7.89 -6.80
N ILE A 54 9.64 7.38 -7.42
CA ILE A 54 9.55 6.23 -8.33
C ILE A 54 9.13 4.98 -7.56
N CYS A 55 9.69 4.77 -6.38
CA CYS A 55 9.31 3.71 -5.46
C CYS A 55 7.81 3.75 -5.14
N MET A 56 7.28 4.93 -4.80
CA MET A 56 5.86 5.12 -4.51
C MET A 56 4.98 4.68 -5.69
N GLY A 57 5.36 5.03 -6.92
CA GLY A 57 4.63 4.64 -8.13
C GLY A 57 4.68 3.14 -8.43
N ILE A 58 5.86 2.53 -8.35
CA ILE A 58 6.05 1.08 -8.63
C ILE A 58 5.26 0.25 -7.63
N VAL A 59 5.38 0.57 -6.33
CA VAL A 59 4.71 -0.19 -5.27
C VAL A 59 3.21 0.00 -5.32
N PHE A 60 2.73 1.21 -5.64
CA PHE A 60 1.30 1.44 -5.85
C PHE A 60 0.76 0.54 -6.97
N LEU A 61 1.44 0.47 -8.12
CA LEU A 61 1.05 -0.40 -9.22
C LEU A 61 1.11 -1.89 -8.83
N GLN A 62 2.21 -2.31 -8.20
CA GLN A 62 2.40 -3.68 -7.71
C GLN A 62 1.29 -4.09 -6.72
N TRP A 63 0.93 -3.19 -5.80
CA TRP A 63 -0.14 -3.39 -4.82
C TRP A 63 -1.51 -3.59 -5.48
N VAL A 64 -1.86 -2.72 -6.43
CA VAL A 64 -3.12 -2.77 -7.17
C VAL A 64 -3.21 -4.04 -8.02
N LEU A 65 -2.13 -4.40 -8.72
CA LEU A 65 -2.12 -5.53 -9.65
C LEU A 65 -2.24 -6.87 -8.92
N PHE A 66 -1.42 -7.11 -7.89
CA PHE A 66 -1.43 -8.40 -7.19
C PHE A 66 -1.08 -8.34 -5.70
N GLY A 67 -0.44 -7.27 -5.21
CA GLY A 67 0.04 -7.21 -3.83
C GLY A 67 -1.07 -7.35 -2.79
N PHE A 68 -2.20 -6.67 -2.97
CA PHE A 68 -3.34 -6.81 -2.06
C PHE A 68 -3.90 -8.24 -2.05
N SER A 69 -4.06 -8.83 -3.25
CA SER A 69 -4.59 -10.19 -3.41
C SER A 69 -3.67 -11.23 -2.76
N PHE A 70 -2.35 -11.04 -2.87
CA PHE A 70 -1.39 -11.96 -2.29
C PHE A 70 -1.33 -11.87 -0.76
N ALA A 71 -1.56 -10.68 -0.18
CA ALA A 71 -1.52 -10.49 1.27
C ALA A 71 -2.83 -10.88 1.97
N PHE A 72 -3.98 -10.52 1.39
CA PHE A 72 -5.29 -10.62 2.05
C PHE A 72 -6.31 -11.47 1.28
N GLY A 73 -5.96 -11.95 0.08
CA GLY A 73 -6.83 -12.80 -0.71
C GLY A 73 -7.03 -14.18 -0.11
N PRO A 74 -8.10 -14.91 -0.52
CA PRO A 74 -8.35 -16.27 -0.09
C PRO A 74 -7.10 -17.14 -0.30
N PRO A 75 -6.65 -17.92 0.69
CA PRO A 75 -5.44 -18.71 0.54
C PRO A 75 -5.64 -19.83 -0.48
N VAL A 76 -4.67 -20.03 -1.37
CA VAL A 76 -4.65 -21.20 -2.29
C VAL A 76 -4.05 -22.41 -1.55
N SER A 77 -3.11 -22.17 -0.64
CA SER A 77 -2.47 -23.15 0.23
C SER A 77 -1.90 -22.45 1.48
N VAL A 78 -1.48 -23.21 2.49
CA VAL A 78 -0.84 -22.67 3.71
C VAL A 78 0.35 -21.79 3.31
N GLY A 79 0.23 -20.48 3.51
CA GLY A 79 1.29 -19.49 3.25
C GLY A 79 1.29 -18.82 1.87
N PHE A 80 0.42 -19.20 0.93
CA PHE A 80 0.31 -18.53 -0.38
C PHE A 80 -1.07 -17.89 -0.58
N GLY A 81 -1.09 -16.56 -0.75
CA GLY A 81 -2.28 -15.84 -1.17
C GLY A 81 -2.68 -16.16 -2.62
N SER A 82 -3.96 -16.05 -2.93
CA SER A 82 -4.44 -16.22 -4.31
C SER A 82 -4.29 -14.96 -5.14
N PHE A 83 -4.33 -15.10 -6.47
CA PHE A 83 -4.48 -13.99 -7.42
C PHE A 83 -5.95 -13.70 -7.75
N ARG A 84 -6.92 -14.24 -7.00
CA ARG A 84 -8.37 -14.07 -7.28
C ARG A 84 -8.83 -12.62 -7.14
N TRP A 85 -8.15 -11.82 -6.33
CA TRP A 85 -8.44 -10.41 -6.08
C TRP A 85 -7.45 -9.48 -6.81
N ALA A 86 -6.78 -9.98 -7.84
CA ALA A 86 -5.88 -9.18 -8.68
C ALA A 86 -6.63 -8.01 -9.32
N VAL A 87 -5.92 -6.88 -9.52
CA VAL A 87 -6.48 -5.62 -10.05
C VAL A 87 -7.64 -5.10 -9.20
N LEU A 88 -7.58 -5.36 -7.89
CA LEU A 88 -8.62 -4.99 -6.93
C LEU A 88 -10.03 -5.51 -7.29
N ARG A 89 -10.10 -6.63 -8.03
CA ARG A 89 -11.36 -7.26 -8.44
C ARG A 89 -11.92 -8.14 -7.33
N PHE A 90 -12.24 -7.52 -6.19
CA PHE A 90 -12.85 -8.23 -5.06
C PHE A 90 -14.33 -8.57 -5.33
N GLY A 91 -14.98 -7.92 -6.30
CA GLY A 91 -16.43 -8.02 -6.50
C GLY A 91 -17.21 -7.43 -5.31
N GLU A 92 -18.49 -7.82 -5.17
CA GLU A 92 -19.31 -7.55 -3.97
C GLU A 92 -18.98 -8.49 -2.80
N TYR A 93 -17.76 -9.04 -2.74
CA TYR A 93 -17.35 -9.80 -1.56
C TYR A 93 -17.10 -8.84 -0.41
N ASP A 94 -18.13 -8.62 0.39
CA ASP A 94 -18.01 -8.00 1.69
C ASP A 94 -17.25 -8.96 2.62
N ASN A 95 -15.97 -8.67 2.83
CA ASN A 95 -15.17 -9.47 3.73
C ASN A 95 -15.34 -8.93 5.15
N THR A 96 -16.36 -9.46 5.83
CA THR A 96 -16.68 -9.15 7.23
C THR A 96 -15.54 -9.48 8.21
N ILE A 97 -14.52 -10.25 7.79
CA ILE A 97 -13.37 -10.60 8.62
C ILE A 97 -12.38 -9.43 8.72
N TYR A 98 -12.13 -8.71 7.62
CA TYR A 98 -11.14 -7.62 7.60
C TYR A 98 -11.77 -6.23 7.62
N SER A 99 -13.01 -6.10 7.16
CA SER A 99 -13.66 -4.82 6.95
C SER A 99 -15.15 -4.86 7.36
N PRO A 100 -15.45 -5.12 8.65
CA PRO A 100 -16.84 -5.33 9.11
C PRO A 100 -17.72 -4.07 9.06
N THR A 101 -17.13 -2.87 9.19
CA THR A 101 -17.89 -1.61 9.33
C THR A 101 -17.67 -0.63 8.18
N TYR A 102 -16.80 -0.96 7.21
CA TYR A 102 -16.44 -0.06 6.11
C TYR A 102 -16.06 -0.86 4.86
N PRO A 103 -16.02 -0.26 3.66
CA PRO A 103 -15.72 -0.98 2.43
C PRO A 103 -14.31 -1.59 2.42
N LEU A 104 -14.19 -2.81 1.89
CA LEU A 104 -12.90 -3.50 1.70
C LEU A 104 -11.90 -2.69 0.86
N LEU A 105 -12.39 -1.83 -0.04
CA LEU A 105 -11.53 -0.92 -0.81
C LEU A 105 -10.80 0.08 0.09
N THR A 106 -11.45 0.60 1.13
CA THR A 106 -10.82 1.51 2.10
C THR A 106 -9.75 0.78 2.90
N TYR A 107 -10.00 -0.48 3.28
CA TYR A 107 -8.98 -1.34 3.90
C TYR A 107 -7.78 -1.57 2.96
N ALA A 108 -8.04 -1.85 1.68
CA ALA A 108 -7.00 -2.05 0.68
C ALA A 108 -6.14 -0.80 0.45
N ALA A 109 -6.76 0.38 0.45
CA ALA A 109 -6.06 1.65 0.37
C ALA A 109 -5.18 1.89 1.60
N TYR A 110 -5.73 1.69 2.80
CA TYR A 110 -5.00 1.83 4.07
C TYR A 110 -3.76 0.93 4.10
N GLN A 111 -3.92 -0.37 3.83
CA GLN A 111 -2.80 -1.32 3.81
C GLN A 111 -1.78 -1.02 2.70
N GLY A 112 -2.25 -0.51 1.55
CA GLY A 112 -1.37 -0.09 0.47
C GLY A 112 -0.37 1.01 0.87
N THR A 113 -0.73 1.88 1.80
CA THR A 113 0.20 2.92 2.28
C THR A 113 1.37 2.35 3.09
N PHE A 114 1.17 1.24 3.82
CA PHE A 114 2.25 0.51 4.50
C PHE A 114 3.13 -0.27 3.53
N ALA A 115 2.54 -0.82 2.47
CA ALA A 115 3.31 -1.42 1.39
C ALA A 115 4.23 -0.37 0.75
N ILE A 116 3.72 0.85 0.49
CA ILE A 116 4.47 1.96 -0.11
C ILE A 116 5.61 2.46 0.77
N ILE A 117 5.41 2.61 2.09
CA ILE A 117 6.44 3.19 2.98
C ILE A 117 7.63 2.25 3.20
N THR A 118 7.42 0.95 3.09
CA THR A 118 8.44 -0.09 3.37
C THR A 118 9.70 0.05 2.49
N PRO A 119 9.60 0.01 1.15
CA PRO A 119 10.75 0.22 0.28
C PRO A 119 11.25 1.66 0.28
N ALA A 120 10.41 2.65 0.62
CA ALA A 120 10.86 4.03 0.83
C ALA A 120 11.87 4.14 1.99
N LEU A 121 11.70 3.37 3.07
CA LEU A 121 12.68 3.27 4.17
C LEU A 121 13.99 2.61 3.71
N ILE A 122 13.90 1.58 2.88
CA ILE A 122 15.08 0.92 2.30
C ILE A 122 15.86 1.91 1.43
N SER A 123 15.15 2.72 0.63
CA SER A 123 15.72 3.77 -0.23
C SER A 123 16.64 4.73 0.52
N GLY A 124 16.22 5.15 1.73
CA GLY A 124 16.98 6.07 2.57
C GLY A 124 18.31 5.51 3.07
N ALA A 125 18.44 4.18 3.20
CA ALA A 125 19.67 3.54 3.67
C ALA A 125 20.74 3.37 2.56
N ILE A 126 20.32 3.33 1.29
CA ILE A 126 21.14 2.98 0.13
C ILE A 126 21.51 4.17 -0.76
N VAL A 127 21.14 5.38 -0.34
CA VAL A 127 21.33 6.61 -1.11
C VAL A 127 22.79 6.83 -1.49
N GLY A 128 23.02 7.12 -2.77
CA GLY A 128 24.35 7.38 -3.31
C GLY A 128 25.23 6.13 -3.44
N ARG A 129 24.71 4.94 -3.13
CA ARG A 129 25.43 3.65 -3.23
C ARG A 129 24.82 2.70 -4.27
N MET A 130 23.62 2.98 -4.78
CA MET A 130 22.98 2.21 -5.84
C MET A 130 22.51 3.09 -7.01
N LYS A 131 22.49 2.50 -8.21
CA LYS A 131 21.91 3.10 -9.41
C LYS A 131 20.39 2.94 -9.39
N LEU A 132 19.69 3.83 -10.10
CA LEU A 132 18.23 3.84 -10.17
C LEU A 132 17.64 2.53 -10.72
N VAL A 133 18.22 1.97 -11.80
CA VAL A 133 17.68 0.77 -12.46
C VAL A 133 17.74 -0.49 -11.58
N PRO A 134 18.87 -0.86 -10.95
CA PRO A 134 18.91 -1.96 -9.99
C PRO A 134 17.92 -1.81 -8.84
N TYR A 135 17.70 -0.57 -8.37
CA TYR A 135 16.73 -0.29 -7.32
C TYR A 135 15.28 -0.53 -7.77
N MET A 136 14.94 -0.14 -8.99
CA MET A 136 13.60 -0.40 -9.55
C MET A 136 13.31 -1.88 -9.78
N ILE A 137 14.33 -2.72 -9.98
CA ILE A 137 14.18 -4.18 -10.12
C ILE A 137 14.09 -4.87 -8.76
N PHE A 138 14.72 -4.27 -7.74
CA PHE A 138 14.69 -4.79 -6.37
C PHE A 138 13.31 -4.65 -5.72
N ILE A 139 12.58 -3.58 -6.07
CA ILE A 139 11.20 -3.31 -5.66
C ILE A 139 10.24 -4.10 -6.53
#